data_AF-A0A4R6FJR0-F1
#
_entry.id   AF-A0A4R6FJR0-F1
#
_cell.length_a   1.000
_cell.length_b   1.000
_cell.length_c   1.000
_cell.angle_alpha   90.00
_cell.angle_beta   90.00
_cell.angle_gamma   90.00
#
_symmetry.space_group_name_H-M   'P 1'
#
loop_
_entity.id
_entity.type
_entity.pdbx_description
1 polymer ?
#
loop_
_entity_poly.entity_id
_entity_poly.type
_entity_poly.pdbx_seq_one_letter_code
_entity_poly.pdbx_strand_id
1 'polypeptide(L)'
;MRCHLDAMIAIFTLFAATPAWADCSVSSDAAAAEKTIDPGVDSDADLVFSMSMMPAFLHIDYASVAKAKPSCKLGQFDAGTLGYSLYGDDDHGHQRIAKPDHKGKPFATMIPVVNLMKAIESSKNHQPPAKVEGYFLATIDKSGITGWIYYTGMPDADTLRHDMAQALAGTGHPIFKRNGDGKIEVFV
;
A
#
# COMPACT_ATOMS: atom_id res chain seq x y z
N MET A 1 67.81 -5.63 -37.23
CA MET A 1 66.61 -6.50 -37.33
C MET A 1 66.01 -6.54 -35.93
N ARG A 2 65.03 -5.66 -35.64
CA ARG A 2 63.57 -5.92 -35.69
C ARG A 2 63.17 -7.04 -34.73
N CYS A 3 62.75 -6.68 -33.51
CA CYS A 3 61.34 -6.66 -33.03
C CYS A 3 60.94 -8.03 -32.44
N HIS A 4 60.09 -8.22 -31.43
CA HIS A 4 59.01 -7.43 -30.84
C HIS A 4 58.91 -7.67 -29.32
N LEU A 5 58.43 -6.63 -28.64
CA LEU A 5 57.97 -6.61 -27.26
C LEU A 5 56.46 -6.91 -27.30
N ASP A 6 56.02 -8.08 -26.83
CA ASP A 6 54.59 -8.39 -26.72
C ASP A 6 54.16 -8.31 -25.25
N ALA A 7 53.60 -7.15 -24.91
CA ALA A 7 52.88 -6.90 -23.68
C ALA A 7 51.43 -7.39 -23.85
N MET A 8 51.08 -8.52 -23.24
CA MET A 8 49.68 -8.93 -23.10
C MET A 8 49.03 -8.15 -21.95
N ILE A 9 48.30 -7.09 -22.29
CA ILE A 9 47.36 -6.42 -21.39
C ILE A 9 46.07 -7.26 -21.40
N ALA A 10 45.83 -8.00 -20.32
CA ALA A 10 44.55 -8.66 -20.08
C ALA A 10 43.55 -7.61 -19.57
N ILE A 11 42.68 -7.12 -20.46
CA ILE A 11 41.56 -6.25 -20.10
C ILE A 11 40.46 -7.13 -19.48
N PHE A 12 40.37 -7.11 -18.15
CA PHE A 12 39.23 -7.64 -17.41
C PHE A 12 38.03 -6.70 -17.62
N THR A 13 37.18 -6.99 -18.59
CA THR A 13 35.86 -6.35 -18.69
C THR A 13 34.93 -6.98 -17.66
N LEU A 14 34.89 -6.40 -16.46
CA LEU A 14 33.77 -6.54 -15.53
C LEU A 14 32.53 -5.97 -16.21
N PHE A 15 31.74 -6.83 -16.87
CA PHE A 15 30.35 -6.53 -17.14
C PHE A 15 29.64 -6.48 -15.78
N ALA A 16 29.54 -5.27 -15.22
CA ALA A 16 28.56 -4.98 -14.20
C ALA A 16 27.19 -5.13 -14.86
N ALA A 17 26.62 -6.34 -14.76
CA ALA A 17 25.20 -6.54 -15.02
C ALA A 17 24.46 -5.71 -13.96
N THR A 18 24.08 -4.49 -14.33
CA THR A 18 23.05 -3.76 -13.58
C THR A 18 21.86 -4.70 -13.50
N PRO A 19 21.35 -5.05 -12.30
CA PRO A 19 20.10 -5.77 -12.24
C PRO A 19 19.10 -4.91 -12.98
N ALA A 20 18.61 -5.40 -14.12
CA ALA A 20 17.47 -4.79 -14.78
C ALA A 20 16.35 -4.84 -13.75
N TRP A 21 16.04 -3.68 -13.18
CA TRP A 21 14.79 -3.50 -12.47
C TRP A 21 13.75 -3.81 -13.53
N ALA A 22 13.06 -4.95 -13.40
CA ALA A 22 11.92 -5.21 -14.28
C ALA A 22 11.03 -3.97 -14.18
N ASP A 23 10.77 -3.31 -15.32
CA ASP A 23 9.92 -2.13 -15.39
C ASP A 23 8.51 -2.54 -14.99
N CYS A 24 8.24 -2.47 -13.70
CA CYS A 24 6.89 -2.64 -13.23
C CYS A 24 6.13 -1.37 -13.53
N SER A 25 5.37 -1.43 -14.61
CA SER A 25 4.35 -0.43 -14.88
C SER A 25 3.16 -0.73 -13.99
N VAL A 26 3.01 0.05 -12.92
CA VAL A 26 1.77 0.08 -12.16
C VAL A 26 1.02 1.38 -12.45
N SER A 27 -0.29 1.32 -12.59
CA SER A 27 -1.16 2.45 -12.86
C SER A 27 -1.40 3.28 -11.60
N SER A 28 -1.58 4.57 -11.80
CA SER A 28 -2.12 5.49 -10.83
C SER A 28 -3.26 6.25 -11.48
N ASP A 29 -4.25 6.64 -10.69
CA ASP A 29 -5.36 7.43 -11.21
C ASP A 29 -4.97 8.90 -11.19
N ALA A 30 -4.88 9.55 -12.36
CA ALA A 30 -4.48 10.96 -12.46
C ALA A 30 -5.41 11.93 -11.70
N ALA A 31 -6.63 11.48 -11.39
CA ALA A 31 -7.62 12.21 -10.60
C ALA A 31 -7.72 11.72 -9.15
N ALA A 32 -6.82 10.85 -8.69
CA ALA A 32 -6.75 10.45 -7.29
C ALA A 32 -6.51 11.68 -6.43
N ALA A 33 -7.43 11.95 -5.52
CA ALA A 33 -7.32 13.04 -4.56
C ALA A 33 -7.62 12.52 -3.17
N GLU A 34 -6.89 13.03 -2.20
CA GLU A 34 -7.29 12.92 -0.80
C GLU A 34 -8.66 13.58 -0.63
N LYS A 35 -9.56 12.90 0.07
CA LYS A 35 -10.86 13.43 0.45
C LYS A 35 -10.95 13.47 1.98
N THR A 36 -11.18 14.67 2.50
CA THR A 36 -11.55 14.87 3.89
C THR A 36 -12.91 14.21 4.16
N ILE A 37 -12.99 13.46 5.25
CA ILE A 37 -14.18 12.74 5.67
C ILE A 37 -14.92 13.56 6.72
N ASP A 38 -16.21 13.79 6.51
CA ASP A 38 -17.08 14.46 7.50
C ASP A 38 -18.12 13.46 8.03
N PRO A 39 -17.98 12.94 9.26
CA PRO A 39 -18.93 11.97 9.82
C PRO A 39 -20.32 12.57 10.07
N GLY A 40 -20.49 13.90 10.00
CA GLY A 40 -21.80 14.56 10.04
C GLY A 40 -22.60 14.40 8.75
N VAL A 41 -21.99 13.91 7.67
CA VAL A 41 -22.64 13.61 6.39
C VAL A 41 -22.89 12.10 6.29
N ASP A 42 -24.14 11.69 6.09
CA ASP A 42 -24.55 10.28 6.07
C ASP A 42 -23.71 9.41 5.11
N SER A 43 -23.41 9.92 3.92
CA SER A 43 -22.60 9.19 2.93
C SER A 43 -21.17 8.94 3.41
N ASP A 44 -20.63 9.84 4.22
CA ASP A 44 -19.28 9.75 4.75
C ASP A 44 -19.26 8.88 6.01
N ALA A 45 -20.33 8.85 6.79
CA ALA A 45 -20.51 7.86 7.87
C ALA A 45 -20.57 6.42 7.32
N ASP A 46 -21.32 6.18 6.24
CA ASP A 46 -21.34 4.88 5.54
C ASP A 46 -19.96 4.49 4.98
N LEU A 47 -19.22 5.49 4.50
CA LEU A 47 -17.86 5.31 4.00
C LEU A 47 -16.90 4.92 5.12
N VAL A 48 -16.94 5.59 6.27
CA VAL A 48 -16.14 5.26 7.46
C VAL A 48 -16.46 3.84 7.94
N PHE A 49 -17.75 3.49 8.00
CA PHE A 49 -18.17 2.14 8.35
C PHE A 49 -17.56 1.11 7.38
N SER A 50 -17.68 1.35 6.08
CA SER A 50 -17.12 0.49 5.05
C SER A 50 -15.60 0.34 5.21
N MET A 51 -14.86 1.45 5.31
CA MET A 51 -13.42 1.47 5.53
C MET A 51 -13.00 0.67 6.77
N SER A 52 -13.70 0.86 7.90
CA SER A 52 -13.36 0.20 9.15
C SER A 52 -13.58 -1.32 9.13
N MET A 53 -14.47 -1.80 8.24
CA MET A 53 -14.85 -3.19 8.14
C MET A 53 -14.17 -3.94 6.99
N MET A 54 -13.73 -3.24 5.94
CA MET A 54 -13.01 -3.85 4.82
C MET A 54 -11.83 -4.73 5.23
N PRO A 55 -10.97 -4.35 6.20
CA PRO A 55 -9.88 -5.22 6.61
C PRO A 55 -10.34 -6.58 7.15
N ALA A 56 -11.48 -6.62 7.85
CA ALA A 56 -12.05 -7.87 8.35
C ALA A 56 -12.59 -8.73 7.20
N PHE A 57 -13.31 -8.13 6.25
CA PHE A 57 -13.85 -8.84 5.08
C PHE A 57 -12.76 -9.39 4.16
N LEU A 58 -11.65 -8.66 4.00
CA LEU A 58 -10.52 -9.06 3.17
C LEU A 58 -9.51 -9.95 3.91
N HIS A 59 -9.77 -10.32 5.17
CA HIS A 59 -8.82 -11.07 6.01
C HIS A 59 -7.43 -10.43 6.08
N ILE A 60 -7.40 -9.10 6.15
CA ILE A 60 -6.20 -8.30 6.30
C ILE A 60 -5.85 -8.26 7.79
N ASP A 61 -4.72 -8.86 8.13
CA ASP A 61 -4.12 -8.81 9.46
C ASP A 61 -2.59 -8.80 9.33
N TYR A 62 -1.89 -8.57 10.44
CA TYR A 62 -0.43 -8.53 10.43
C TYR A 62 0.22 -9.79 9.83
N ALA A 63 -0.31 -10.97 10.16
CA ALA A 63 0.27 -12.24 9.75
C ALA A 63 0.01 -12.52 8.26
N SER A 64 -1.18 -12.20 7.74
CA SER A 64 -1.51 -12.34 6.32
C SER A 64 -0.63 -11.41 5.48
N VAL A 65 -0.50 -10.15 5.89
CA VAL A 65 0.32 -9.14 5.22
C VAL A 65 1.82 -9.45 5.29
N ALA A 66 2.30 -9.94 6.43
CA ALA A 66 3.69 -10.35 6.58
C ALA A 66 4.07 -11.50 5.63
N LYS A 67 3.15 -12.45 5.40
CA LYS A 67 3.36 -13.61 4.53
C LYS A 67 3.17 -13.31 3.05
N ALA A 68 2.43 -12.25 2.70
CA ALA A 68 2.19 -11.87 1.31
C ALA A 68 3.52 -11.66 0.57
N LYS A 69 3.69 -12.29 -0.59
CA LYS A 69 4.89 -12.09 -1.41
C LYS A 69 4.64 -10.92 -2.35
N PRO A 70 5.37 -9.80 -2.21
CA PRO A 70 5.19 -8.71 -3.15
C PRO A 70 5.71 -9.14 -4.52
N SER A 71 4.99 -8.73 -5.57
CA SER A 71 5.31 -9.06 -6.96
C SER A 71 6.24 -8.05 -7.60
N CYS A 72 6.03 -6.76 -7.35
CA CYS A 72 6.89 -5.70 -7.86
C CYS A 72 7.35 -4.69 -6.80
N LYS A 73 8.65 -4.38 -6.78
CA LYS A 73 9.23 -3.26 -6.02
C LYS A 73 9.17 -1.95 -6.80
N LEU A 74 8.47 -0.96 -6.25
CA LEU A 74 8.26 0.38 -6.83
C LEU A 74 9.25 1.43 -6.29
N GLY A 75 9.96 1.11 -5.21
CA GLY A 75 10.98 1.99 -4.65
C GLY A 75 11.23 1.72 -3.18
N GLN A 76 12.01 2.60 -2.57
CA GLN A 76 12.33 2.58 -1.13
C GLN A 76 12.14 3.98 -0.55
N PHE A 77 11.88 4.03 0.75
CA PHE A 77 11.76 5.26 1.51
C PHE A 77 12.01 4.99 3.00
N ASP A 78 12.30 6.04 3.75
CA ASP A 78 12.46 5.98 5.20
C ASP A 78 11.22 6.56 5.90
N ALA A 79 10.83 5.92 7.01
CA ALA A 79 9.87 6.48 7.95
C ALA A 79 10.52 6.53 9.34
N GLY A 80 10.93 7.73 9.75
CA GLY A 80 11.77 7.91 10.94
C GLY A 80 13.14 7.26 10.75
N THR A 81 13.47 6.28 11.60
CA THR A 81 14.75 5.54 11.54
C THR A 81 14.62 4.16 10.87
N LEU A 82 13.49 3.87 10.23
CA LEU A 82 13.19 2.56 9.64
C LEU A 82 13.09 2.69 8.12
N GLY A 83 13.81 1.82 7.42
CA GLY A 83 13.72 1.67 5.97
C GLY A 83 12.53 0.80 5.55
N TYR A 84 11.90 1.19 4.45
CA TYR A 84 10.77 0.50 3.83
C TYR A 84 10.99 0.33 2.33
N SER A 85 10.47 -0.77 1.80
CA SER A 85 10.33 -1.00 0.37
C SER A 85 8.86 -0.92 0.00
N LEU A 86 8.52 -0.03 -0.94
CA LEU A 86 7.19 0.07 -1.54
C LEU A 86 7.06 -0.99 -2.63
N TYR A 87 5.98 -1.73 -2.59
CA TYR A 87 5.62 -2.73 -3.59
C TYR A 87 4.22 -2.45 -4.14
N GLY A 88 3.96 -2.92 -5.36
CA GLY A 88 2.61 -2.85 -5.94
C GLY A 88 2.34 -3.92 -6.98
N ASP A 89 1.05 -4.12 -7.25
CA ASP A 89 0.55 -5.12 -8.18
C ASP A 89 -0.84 -4.72 -8.68
N ASP A 90 -1.00 -4.46 -9.97
CA ASP A 90 -2.31 -4.16 -10.56
C ASP A 90 -3.11 -5.41 -10.91
N ASP A 91 -2.43 -6.49 -11.27
CA ASP A 91 -3.05 -7.77 -11.63
C ASP A 91 -3.68 -8.45 -10.40
N HIS A 92 -3.27 -8.05 -9.19
CA HIS A 92 -3.78 -8.57 -7.91
C HIS A 92 -4.62 -7.55 -7.14
N GLY A 93 -5.43 -6.76 -7.85
CA GLY A 93 -6.42 -5.86 -7.25
C GLY A 93 -5.84 -4.51 -6.84
N HIS A 94 -4.90 -3.99 -7.62
CA HIS A 94 -4.27 -2.68 -7.41
C HIS A 94 -3.68 -2.53 -5.99
N GLN A 95 -2.96 -3.55 -5.53
CA GLN A 95 -2.32 -3.51 -4.22
C GLN A 95 -1.16 -2.53 -4.22
N ARG A 96 -1.01 -1.79 -3.13
CA ARG A 96 0.19 -0.99 -2.80
C ARG A 96 0.52 -1.23 -1.35
N ILE A 97 1.75 -1.65 -1.07
CA ILE A 97 2.17 -2.02 0.28
C ILE A 97 3.62 -1.62 0.52
N ALA A 98 3.86 -0.87 1.60
CA ALA A 98 5.19 -0.66 2.15
C ALA A 98 5.50 -1.76 3.17
N LYS A 99 6.57 -2.52 2.91
CA LYS A 99 7.10 -3.51 3.85
C LYS A 99 8.35 -2.98 4.53
N PRO A 100 8.47 -3.17 5.85
CA PRO A 100 9.66 -2.77 6.58
C PRO A 100 10.82 -3.70 6.23
N ASP A 101 12.03 -3.16 6.22
CA ASP A 101 13.25 -3.96 6.04
C ASP A 101 13.52 -4.87 7.25
N HIS A 102 12.87 -4.61 8.39
CA HIS A 102 12.99 -5.39 9.62
C HIS A 102 11.69 -6.11 9.99
N LYS A 103 11.80 -7.40 10.35
CA LYS A 103 10.68 -8.20 10.86
C LYS A 103 10.09 -7.61 12.14
N GLY A 104 8.78 -7.74 12.30
CA GLY A 104 8.08 -7.28 13.50
C GLY A 104 7.67 -5.81 13.49
N LYS A 105 8.10 -5.04 12.49
CA LYS A 105 7.71 -3.63 12.28
C LYS A 105 6.36 -3.53 11.55
N PRO A 106 5.66 -2.38 11.67
CA PRO A 106 4.38 -2.16 11.00
C PRO A 106 4.51 -2.20 9.48
N PHE A 107 3.40 -2.46 8.80
CA PHE A 107 3.23 -2.29 7.36
C PHE A 107 2.39 -1.04 7.11
N ALA A 108 2.53 -0.42 5.94
CA ALA A 108 1.53 0.51 5.40
C ALA A 108 0.96 -0.07 4.10
N THR A 109 -0.34 0.02 3.89
CA THR A 109 -0.99 -0.56 2.72
C THR A 109 -2.19 0.27 2.28
N MET A 110 -2.43 0.30 0.98
CA MET A 110 -3.68 0.76 0.43
C MET A 110 -4.69 -0.38 0.47
N ILE A 111 -5.90 -0.09 0.94
CA ILE A 111 -7.00 -1.06 1.01
C ILE A 111 -8.15 -0.51 0.17
N PRO A 112 -8.68 -1.27 -0.79
CA PRO A 112 -9.81 -0.83 -1.59
C PRO A 112 -11.06 -0.72 -0.72
N VAL A 113 -11.84 0.34 -0.94
CA VAL A 113 -13.11 0.55 -0.28
C VAL A 113 -14.23 0.23 -1.25
N VAL A 114 -15.13 -0.64 -0.84
CA VAL A 114 -16.41 -0.85 -1.51
C VAL A 114 -17.52 -0.41 -0.57
N ASN A 115 -18.60 0.15 -1.11
CA ASN A 115 -19.79 0.38 -0.32
C ASN A 115 -20.40 -0.96 0.09
N LEU A 116 -20.31 -1.29 1.38
CA LEU A 116 -20.76 -2.59 1.89
C LEU A 116 -22.25 -2.82 1.69
N MET A 117 -23.06 -1.77 1.79
CA MET A 117 -24.51 -1.88 1.58
C MET A 117 -24.82 -2.26 0.13
N LYS A 118 -24.16 -1.61 -0.83
CA LYS A 118 -24.26 -1.98 -2.26
C LYS A 118 -23.71 -3.39 -2.51
N ALA A 119 -22.60 -3.78 -1.88
CA ALA A 119 -22.03 -5.12 -2.04
C ALA A 119 -22.98 -6.21 -1.55
N ILE A 120 -23.63 -6.01 -0.40
CA ILE A 120 -24.64 -6.92 0.15
C ILE A 120 -25.85 -7.01 -0.79
N GLU A 121 -26.33 -5.87 -1.31
CA GLU A 121 -27.44 -5.83 -2.25
C GLU A 121 -27.10 -6.57 -3.56
N SER A 122 -25.92 -6.30 -4.13
CA SER A 122 -25.47 -6.97 -5.35
C SER A 122 -25.35 -8.48 -5.14
N SER A 123 -24.84 -8.92 -3.99
CA SER A 123 -24.77 -10.35 -3.64
C SER A 123 -26.15 -10.99 -3.56
N LYS A 124 -27.11 -10.36 -2.88
CA LYS A 124 -28.49 -10.87 -2.77
C LYS A 124 -29.18 -10.98 -4.12
N ASN A 125 -28.95 -10.00 -4.99
CA ASN A 125 -29.60 -9.91 -6.30
C ASN A 125 -28.82 -10.62 -7.42
N HIS A 126 -27.75 -11.35 -7.10
CA HIS A 126 -26.86 -12.01 -8.08
C HIS A 126 -26.33 -11.05 -9.15
N GLN A 127 -26.12 -9.80 -8.77
CA GLN A 127 -25.54 -8.75 -9.61
C GLN A 127 -24.01 -8.76 -9.55
N PRO A 128 -23.33 -8.08 -10.50
CA PRO A 128 -21.88 -7.93 -10.46
C PRO A 128 -21.40 -7.34 -9.12
N PRO A 129 -20.15 -7.63 -8.69
CA PRO A 129 -19.59 -7.08 -7.47
C PRO A 129 -19.67 -5.54 -7.42
N ALA A 130 -19.86 -5.00 -6.22
CA ALA A 130 -19.80 -3.55 -6.01
C ALA A 130 -18.45 -3.02 -6.46
N LYS A 131 -18.49 -1.87 -7.15
CA LYS A 131 -17.27 -1.19 -7.61
C LYS A 131 -16.50 -0.63 -6.41
N VAL A 132 -15.18 -0.58 -6.56
CA VAL A 132 -14.31 0.16 -5.65
C VAL A 132 -14.65 1.64 -5.76
N GLU A 133 -14.95 2.27 -4.62
CA GLU A 133 -15.29 3.70 -4.52
C GLU A 133 -14.04 4.57 -4.25
N GLY A 134 -12.96 3.93 -3.79
CA GLY A 134 -11.67 4.57 -3.52
C GLY A 134 -10.76 3.64 -2.75
N TYR A 135 -9.70 4.20 -2.17
CA TYR A 135 -8.71 3.46 -1.40
C TYR A 135 -8.40 4.21 -0.12
N PHE A 136 -8.19 3.50 0.97
CA PHE A 136 -7.66 4.12 2.19
C PHE A 136 -6.28 3.61 2.52
N LEU A 137 -5.45 4.53 2.99
CA LEU A 137 -4.15 4.26 3.57
C LEU A 137 -4.34 3.75 5.00
N ALA A 138 -3.80 2.56 5.27
CA ALA A 138 -3.79 1.96 6.59
C ALA A 138 -2.39 1.55 7.02
N THR A 139 -2.12 1.64 8.33
CA THR A 139 -0.98 0.94 8.95
C THR A 139 -1.45 -0.29 9.69
N ILE A 140 -0.63 -1.34 9.65
CA ILE A 140 -0.96 -2.65 10.23
C ILE A 140 0.21 -3.11 11.09
N ASP A 141 -0.07 -3.36 12.37
CA ASP A 141 0.88 -3.91 13.31
C ASP A 141 0.25 -5.06 14.11
N LYS A 142 0.97 -5.56 15.13
CA LYS A 142 0.45 -6.64 15.99
C LYS A 142 -0.71 -6.21 16.87
N SER A 143 -0.89 -4.92 17.11
CA SER A 143 -1.97 -4.36 17.93
C SER A 143 -3.26 -4.18 17.13
N GLY A 144 -3.18 -4.03 15.81
CA GLY A 144 -4.33 -3.92 14.94
C GLY A 144 -4.05 -3.13 13.66
N ILE A 145 -5.07 -2.41 13.21
CA ILE A 145 -5.08 -1.64 11.97
C ILE A 145 -5.51 -0.21 12.29
N THR A 146 -4.78 0.77 11.75
CA THR A 146 -5.14 2.19 11.85
C THR A 146 -5.33 2.74 10.44
N GLY A 147 -6.51 3.29 10.14
CA GLY A 147 -6.79 3.97 8.88
C GLY A 147 -6.50 5.47 8.99
N TRP A 148 -5.87 6.06 7.97
CA TRP A 148 -5.30 7.42 8.03
C TRP A 148 -5.89 8.38 7.00
N ILE A 149 -5.86 7.99 5.72
CA ILE A 149 -6.22 8.87 4.60
C ILE A 149 -7.14 8.10 3.67
N TYR A 150 -8.18 8.76 3.14
CA TYR A 150 -9.02 8.23 2.08
C TYR A 150 -8.75 8.96 0.77
N TYR A 151 -8.53 8.19 -0.30
CA TYR A 151 -8.36 8.69 -1.65
C TYR A 151 -9.49 8.23 -2.55
N THR A 152 -9.93 9.11 -3.44
CA THR A 152 -10.95 8.83 -4.46
C THR A 152 -10.47 7.90 -5.58
N GLY A 153 -9.16 7.65 -5.66
CA GLY A 153 -8.49 6.77 -6.62
C GLY A 153 -7.12 6.34 -6.10
N MET A 154 -6.37 5.55 -6.86
CA MET A 154 -5.02 5.11 -6.47
C MET A 154 -3.99 6.23 -6.69
N PRO A 155 -3.33 6.75 -5.63
CA PRO A 155 -2.32 7.78 -5.77
C PRO A 155 -1.05 7.26 -6.47
N ASP A 156 -0.24 8.17 -7.00
CA ASP A 156 1.07 7.83 -7.56
C ASP A 156 2.08 7.40 -6.47
N ALA A 157 3.19 6.80 -6.90
CA ALA A 157 4.19 6.26 -5.99
C ALA A 157 4.90 7.33 -5.13
N ASP A 158 5.02 8.56 -5.60
CA ASP A 158 5.67 9.64 -4.84
C ASP A 158 4.77 10.09 -3.68
N THR A 159 3.50 10.31 -3.98
CA THR A 159 2.45 10.61 -3.00
C THR A 159 2.34 9.50 -1.97
N LEU A 160 2.26 8.24 -2.41
CA LEU A 160 2.20 7.09 -1.50
C LEU A 160 3.41 6.99 -0.59
N ARG A 161 4.64 7.20 -1.10
CA ARG A 161 5.85 7.16 -0.25
C ARG A 161 5.80 8.24 0.83
N HIS A 162 5.39 9.46 0.48
CA HIS A 162 5.28 10.57 1.44
C HIS A 162 4.26 10.23 2.54
N ASP A 163 3.04 9.86 2.14
CA ASP A 163 1.92 9.69 3.06
C ASP A 163 2.07 8.41 3.90
N MET A 164 2.60 7.34 3.31
CA MET A 164 2.96 6.13 4.07
C MET A 164 4.04 6.42 5.10
N ALA A 165 5.05 7.25 4.78
CA ALA A 165 6.07 7.62 5.74
C ALA A 165 5.49 8.38 6.94
N GLN A 166 4.56 9.31 6.70
CA GLN A 166 3.86 10.02 7.76
C GLN A 166 3.00 9.08 8.62
N ALA A 167 2.19 8.23 7.98
CA ALA A 167 1.35 7.27 8.68
C ALA A 167 2.18 6.26 9.52
N LEU A 168 3.31 5.79 8.99
CA LEU A 168 4.24 4.89 9.70
C LEU A 168 4.99 5.58 10.84
N ALA A 169 5.25 6.88 10.72
CA ALA A 169 5.78 7.70 11.81
C ALA A 169 4.72 8.00 12.89
N GLY A 170 3.45 7.65 12.64
CA GLY A 170 2.33 7.96 13.52
C GLY A 170 2.00 9.46 13.55
N THR A 171 2.43 10.21 12.53
CA THR A 171 2.15 11.63 12.40
C THR A 171 0.88 11.81 11.58
N GLY A 172 -0.14 12.45 12.17
CA GLY A 172 -1.44 12.68 11.53
C GLY A 172 -2.60 12.39 12.48
N HIS A 173 -3.82 12.60 11.99
CA HIS A 173 -5.04 12.22 12.69
C HIS A 173 -5.60 10.96 12.03
N PRO A 174 -5.65 9.82 12.72
CA PRO A 174 -6.33 8.65 12.21
C PRO A 174 -7.79 8.95 11.87
N ILE A 175 -8.35 8.20 10.93
CA ILE A 175 -9.79 8.16 10.66
C ILE A 175 -10.45 7.14 11.60
N PHE A 176 -9.81 5.99 11.76
CA PHE A 176 -10.26 4.93 12.65
C PHE A 176 -9.09 4.06 13.11
N LYS A 177 -9.29 3.33 14.20
CA LYS A 177 -8.42 2.26 14.67
C LYS A 177 -9.24 1.02 14.99
N ARG A 178 -8.84 -0.10 14.42
CA ARG A 178 -9.38 -1.43 14.73
C ARG A 178 -8.35 -2.22 15.51
N ASN A 179 -8.61 -2.45 16.79
CA ASN A 179 -7.72 -3.21 17.67
C ASN A 179 -7.79 -4.72 17.35
N GLY A 180 -6.81 -5.48 17.84
CA GLY A 180 -6.73 -6.93 17.63
C GLY A 180 -7.89 -7.74 18.23
N ASP A 181 -8.67 -7.15 19.15
CA ASP A 181 -9.91 -7.72 19.68
C ASP A 181 -11.14 -7.43 18.80
N GLY A 182 -10.95 -6.70 17.70
CA GLY A 182 -11.99 -6.34 16.73
C GLY A 182 -12.75 -5.05 17.07
N LYS A 183 -12.47 -4.39 18.19
CA LYS A 183 -13.09 -3.09 18.51
C LYS A 183 -12.62 -2.01 17.56
N ILE A 184 -13.53 -1.12 17.19
CA ILE A 184 -13.29 -0.01 16.27
C ILE A 184 -13.50 1.29 17.03
N GLU A 185 -12.48 2.13 17.03
CA GLU A 185 -12.52 3.52 17.47
C GLU A 185 -12.50 4.41 16.22
N VAL A 186 -13.38 5.40 16.13
CA VAL A 186 -13.47 6.33 15.01
C VAL A 186 -13.07 7.72 15.50
N PHE A 187 -12.26 8.42 14.71
CA PHE A 187 -11.57 9.65 15.09
C PHE A 187 -11.80 10.82 14.13
N VAL A 188 -12.33 10.57 12.92
CA VAL A 188 -12.66 11.63 11.94
C VAL A 188 -13.38 12.80 12.58
#